data_AF-A0A1M5Q289-F1
#
_entry.id   AF-A0A1M5Q289-F1
#
_cell.length_a   1.000
_cell.length_b   1.000
_cell.length_c   1.000
_cell.angle_alpha   90.00
_cell.angle_beta   90.00
_cell.angle_gamma   90.00
#
_symmetry.space_group_name_H-M   'P 1'
#
loop_
_entity.id
_entity.type
_entity.pdbx_description
1 polymer ?
#
loop_
_entity_poly.entity_id
_entity_poly.type
_entity_poly.pdbx_seq_one_letter_code
_entity_poly.pdbx_strand_id
1 'polypeptide(L)' 'MSTNTLSTETQIRLLNFFNDRIEPEEMAKTLRQINFTLALGVMSEHESLQYEIAKLRDGLYWLNELAETLNPYLELE' A
#
# COMPACT_ATOMS: atom_id res chain seq x y z
N MET A 1 -19.02 -5.11 16.82
CA MET A 1 -17.82 -4.56 16.16
C MET A 1 -18.10 -3.10 15.88
N SER A 2 -17.28 -2.18 16.39
CA SER A 2 -17.40 -0.77 16.03
C SER A 2 -17.21 -0.66 14.52
N THR A 3 -18.21 -0.17 13.80
CA THR A 3 -18.07 0.16 12.38
C THR A 3 -17.16 1.38 12.33
N ASN A 4 -15.86 1.16 12.08
CA ASN A 4 -14.89 2.24 11.88
C ASN A 4 -15.17 2.89 10.53
N THR A 5 -16.24 3.67 10.43
CA THR A 5 -16.58 4.44 9.25
C THR A 5 -15.71 5.69 9.22
N LEU A 6 -14.98 5.89 8.11
CA LEU A 6 -14.30 7.14 7.83
C LEU A 6 -15.30 8.30 7.88
N SER A 7 -14.85 9.50 8.29
CA SER A 7 -15.68 10.69 8.16
C SER A 7 -16.02 10.95 6.69
N THR A 8 -17.17 11.59 6.43
CA THR A 8 -17.61 11.94 5.08
C THR A 8 -16.56 12.76 4.33
N GLU A 9 -15.91 13.70 5.03
CA GLU A 9 -14.82 14.51 4.46
C GLU A 9 -13.65 13.64 3.99
N THR A 10 -13.22 12.67 4.80
CA THR A 10 -12.12 11.78 4.43
C THR A 10 -12.48 10.92 3.22
N GLN A 11 -13.72 10.42 3.15
CA GLN A 11 -14.19 9.65 1.99
C GLN A 11 -14.16 10.49 0.70
N ILE A 12 -14.65 11.73 0.74
CA ILE A 12 -14.62 12.65 -0.41
C ILE A 12 -13.18 12.93 -0.84
N ARG A 13 -12.27 13.17 0.11
CA ARG A 13 -10.86 13.45 -0.19
C ARG A 13 -10.15 12.25 -0.81
N LEU A 14 -10.44 11.03 -0.36
CA LEU A 14 -9.90 9.81 -0.96
C LEU A 14 -10.42 9.62 -2.40
N LEU A 15 -11.72 9.81 -2.63
CA LEU A 15 -12.30 9.75 -3.98
C LEU A 15 -11.62 10.75 -4.92
N ASN A 16 -11.51 12.02 -4.52
CA ASN A 16 -10.86 13.04 -5.35
C ASN A 16 -9.37 12.74 -5.58
N PHE A 17 -8.68 12.16 -4.60
CA PHE A 17 -7.27 11.79 -4.74
C PHE A 17 -7.08 10.72 -5.83
N PHE A 18 -7.86 9.65 -5.80
CA PHE A 18 -7.75 8.55 -6.77
C PHE A 18 -8.37 8.84 -8.14
N ASN A 19 -9.27 9.83 -8.24
CA ASN A 19 -9.86 10.20 -9.53
C ASN A 19 -9.11 11.34 -10.24
N ASP A 20 -8.56 12.31 -9.50
CA ASP A 20 -8.09 13.57 -10.11
C ASP A 20 -6.58 13.79 -10.02
N ARG A 21 -5.85 13.02 -9.18
CA ARG A 21 -4.45 13.30 -8.86
C ARG A 21 -3.47 12.24 -9.34
N ILE A 22 -3.87 10.97 -9.34
CA ILE A 22 -3.00 9.85 -9.64
C ILE A 22 -3.79 8.80 -10.40
N GLU A 23 -3.22 8.27 -11.48
CA GLU A 23 -3.78 7.10 -12.18
C GLU A 23 -3.72 5.86 -11.26
N PRO A 24 -4.87 5.25 -10.92
CA PRO A 24 -4.92 4.15 -9.95
C PRO A 24 -4.01 2.96 -10.30
N GLU A 25 -3.91 2.64 -11.59
CA GLU A 25 -3.07 1.56 -12.11
C GLU A 25 -1.57 1.83 -11.89
N GLU A 26 -1.10 3.02 -12.23
CA GLU A 26 0.29 3.43 -12.04
C GLU A 26 0.64 3.49 -10.54
N MET A 27 -0.30 3.93 -9.71
CA MET A 27 -0.14 3.88 -8.26
C MET A 27 -0.01 2.45 -7.76
N ALA A 28 -0.87 1.54 -8.21
CA ALA A 28 -0.81 0.14 -7.82
C ALA A 28 0.53 -0.52 -8.21
N LYS A 29 1.02 -0.24 -9.42
CA LYS A 29 2.36 -0.66 -9.90
C LYS A 29 3.46 -0.14 -8.98
N THR A 30 3.42 1.15 -8.68
CA THR A 30 4.41 1.82 -7.82
C THR A 30 4.40 1.26 -6.39
N LEU A 31 3.21 1.06 -5.81
CA LEU A 31 3.05 0.50 -4.47
C LEU A 31 3.66 -0.90 -4.38
N ARG A 32 3.40 -1.78 -5.36
CA ARG A 32 4.00 -3.12 -5.40
C ARG A 32 5.52 -3.08 -5.53
N GLN A 33 6.06 -2.20 -6.39
CA GLN A 33 7.51 -2.05 -6.55
C GLN A 33 8.19 -1.62 -5.24
N ILE A 34 7.59 -0.65 -4.54
CA ILE A 34 8.07 -0.22 -3.22
C ILE A 34 7.99 -1.37 -2.23
N ASN A 35 6.86 -2.10 -2.22
CA ASN A 35 6.64 -3.21 -1.31
C ASN A 35 7.67 -4.33 -1.50
N PHE A 36 7.95 -4.69 -2.75
CA PHE A 36 8.97 -5.67 -3.12
C PHE A 36 10.38 -5.22 -2.73
N THR A 37 10.71 -3.96 -2.99
CA THR A 37 12.02 -3.38 -2.63
C THR A 37 12.25 -3.40 -1.12
N LEU A 38 11.23 -3.03 -0.33
CA LEU A 38 11.29 -3.08 1.12
C LEU A 38 11.40 -4.51 1.64
N ALA A 39 10.65 -5.46 1.07
CA ALA A 39 10.73 -6.87 1.42
C ALA A 39 12.13 -7.44 1.15
N LEU A 40 12.73 -7.14 0.00
CA LEU A 40 14.12 -7.52 -0.30
C LEU A 40 15.10 -6.92 0.71
N GLY A 41 14.91 -5.66 1.09
CA GLY A 41 15.71 -5.00 2.12
C GLY A 41 15.64 -5.71 3.47
N VAL A 42 14.45 -6.12 3.90
CA VAL A 42 14.25 -6.92 5.12
C VAL A 42 14.92 -8.29 5.00
N MET A 43 14.75 -8.97 3.86
CA MET A 43 15.34 -10.30 3.61
C MET A 43 16.86 -10.27 3.50
N SER A 44 17.46 -9.13 3.14
CA SER A 44 18.91 -8.96 3.06
C SER A 44 19.62 -8.87 4.42
N GLU A 45 18.90 -9.10 5.53
CA GLU A 45 19.37 -9.10 6.92
C GLU A 45 20.10 -7.83 7.37
N HIS A 46 19.90 -6.71 6.66
CA HIS A 46 20.45 -5.42 7.08
C HIS A 46 20.03 -5.08 8.52
N GLU A 47 21.00 -4.98 9.43
CA GLU A 47 20.79 -4.79 10.88
C GLU A 47 19.86 -3.61 11.21
N SER A 48 19.88 -2.54 10.39
CA SER A 48 19.02 -1.37 10.58
C SER A 48 17.54 -1.65 10.32
N LEU A 49 17.21 -2.61 9.45
CA LEU A 49 15.83 -2.97 9.12
C LEU A 49 15.27 -4.03 10.06
N GLN A 50 16.13 -4.82 10.72
CA GLN A 50 15.74 -5.87 11.66
C GLN A 50 14.89 -5.35 12.82
N TYR A 51 15.21 -4.16 13.36
CA TYR A 51 14.45 -3.53 14.45
C TYR A 51 13.07 -3.01 14.02
N GLU A 52 12.87 -2.78 12.72
CA GLU A 52 11.63 -2.25 12.17
C GLU A 52 10.76 -3.35 11.51
N ILE A 53 11.22 -4.61 11.45
CA ILE A 53 10.50 -5.73 10.80
C ILE A 53 9.03 -5.82 11.23
N ALA A 54 8.77 -5.73 12.54
CA ALA A 54 7.41 -5.85 13.06
C ALA A 54 6.49 -4.70 12.58
N LYS A 55 7.01 -3.48 12.47
CA LYS A 55 6.27 -2.31 11.96
C LYS A 55 6.15 -2.33 10.45
N LEU A 56 7.21 -2.76 9.76
CA LEU A 56 7.24 -2.91 8.32
C LEU A 56 6.24 -3.95 7.87
N ARG A 57 6.11 -5.09 8.56
CA ARG A 57 5.17 -6.16 8.18
C ARG A 57 3.74 -5.67 7.98
N ASP A 58 3.20 -4.91 8.94
CA ASP A 58 1.83 -4.42 8.85
C ASP A 58 1.69 -3.36 7.74
N GLY A 59 2.71 -2.52 7.56
CA GLY A 59 2.79 -1.58 6.45
C GLY A 59 2.85 -2.26 5.08
N LEU A 60 3.67 -3.31 4.94
CA LEU A 60 3.80 -4.08 3.70
C LEU A 60 2.47 -4.74 3.33
N TYR A 61 1.75 -5.25 4.33
CA TYR A 61 0.41 -5.79 4.15
C TYR A 61 -0.56 -4.71 3.64
N TRP A 62 -0.64 -3.55 4.28
CA TRP A 62 -1.54 -2.47 3.83
C TRP A 62 -1.19 -1.92 2.44
N LEU A 63 0.10 -1.85 2.09
CA LEU A 63 0.52 -1.42 0.76
C LEU A 63 0.09 -2.41 -0.33
N ASN A 64 0.14 -3.72 -0.06
CA ASN A 64 -0.38 -4.74 -0.96
C ASN A 64 -1.90 -4.67 -1.10
N GLU A 65 -2.63 -4.63 0.02
CA GLU A 65 -4.10 -4.53 0.01
C GLU A 65 -4.57 -3.29 -0.75
N LEU A 66 -3.89 -2.15 -0.58
CA LEU A 66 -4.19 -0.93 -1.32
C LEU A 66 -3.89 -1.09 -2.82
N ALA A 67 -2.75 -1.69 -3.18
CA ALA A 67 -2.42 -1.95 -4.58
C ALA A 67 -3.45 -2.86 -5.26
N GLU A 68 -3.87 -3.94 -4.58
CA GLU A 68 -4.91 -4.85 -5.07
C GLU A 68 -6.29 -4.18 -5.16
N THR A 69 -6.62 -3.30 -4.21
CA THR A 69 -7.85 -2.50 -4.27
C THR A 69 -7.88 -1.57 -5.48
N LEU A 70 -6.72 -0.98 -5.83
CA LEU A 70 -6.60 -0.05 -6.95
C LEU A 70 -6.52 -0.76 -8.30
N ASN A 71 -5.87 -1.93 -8.36
CA ASN A 71 -5.84 -2.78 -9.55
C ASN A 71 -5.88 -4.27 -9.16
N PRO A 72 -7.08 -4.89 -9.15
CA PRO A 72 -7.26 -6.30 -8.79
C PRO A 72 -6.62 -7.28 -9.77
N TYR A 73 -6.31 -6.85 -11.00
CA TYR A 73 -5.79 -7.70 -12.07
C TYR A 73 -4.33 -7.41 -12.38
N LEU A 74 -3.63 -6.68 -11.51
CA LEU A 74 -2.27 -6.20 -11.76
C LEU A 74 -1.23 -7.32 -11.95
N GLU A 75 -1.51 -8.57 -11.56
CA GLU A 75 -0.62 -9.73 -11.81
C GLU A 75 -0.82 -10.39 -13.18
N LEU A 76 -1.84 -9.98 -13.94
CA LEU A 76 -2.15 -10.55 -15.25
C LEU A 76 -1.49 -9.79 -16.41
N GLU A 77 -0.70 -8.76 -16.11
CA GLU A 77 0.15 -7.99 -17.05
C GLU A 77 1.63 -8.35 -16.89
#